data_AF-A0A8H6UUR1-F1
#
_entry.id   AF-A0A8H6UUR1-F1
#
_cell.length_a   1.000
_cell.length_b   1.000
_cell.length_c   1.000
_cell.angle_alpha   90.00
_cell.angle_beta   90.00
_cell.angle_gamma   90.00
#
_symmetry.space_group_name_H-M   'P 1'
#
loop_
_entity.id
_entity.type
_entity.pdbx_description
1 polymer ?
#
loop_
_entity_poly.entity_id
_entity_poly.type
_entity_poly.pdbx_seq_one_letter_code
_entity_poly.pdbx_strand_id
1 'polypeptide(L)'
;MDFQPIDFDPLDFHPSERPSQGDLFEWERWDRGYDAEDICCVICGAPTFIVAEEVQNKNLERYKWFVPLAIRAENYHYEEDWDILSLPNHDLPLEVLGIDDIEIHGVHYGETLSRLEPRRYLPIGYPESSSKLVHDLYVEYPYMTVHAECLDMMRRLVEYRQAFSRVGVMMAGIKHPKTLSQFYEVFEQRLTRVLHGYPMGLKGSIFPRRVVEPHWYYFRDTYLFHKVAWAFGERQVYEYEMAPSPIPGLTQEILSYLQPLPQPLQEQSGISLKLAALPTELQDMIYKNLHPFINPEQTCTRSLPSRLWRDLLFNQQILPWLWDLDISALQSCPVTSDAVDVPTFEAEEVWDWERLVRTLAQVEVFEPGQPLEHAPLRLRNRRRIWRLLEEAEDGDIEEWLEVHVYKRK
;
A
#
# COMPACT_ATOMS: atom_id res chain seq x y z
N MET A 1 27.59 12.28 19.66
CA MET A 1 27.04 11.62 20.85
C MET A 1 27.22 10.14 20.66
N ASP A 2 27.78 9.47 21.67
CA ASP A 2 28.05 8.03 21.63
C ASP A 2 26.73 7.26 21.73
N PHE A 3 26.37 6.56 20.66
CA PHE A 3 25.21 5.67 20.60
C PHE A 3 25.52 4.43 21.44
N GLN A 4 24.68 4.10 22.42
CA GLN A 4 24.79 2.82 23.11
C GLN A 4 24.25 1.72 22.18
N PRO A 5 25.05 0.67 21.89
CA PRO A 5 24.55 -0.47 21.13
C PRO A 5 23.53 -1.22 21.98
N ILE A 6 22.31 -1.37 21.46
CA ILE A 6 21.29 -2.24 22.06
C ILE A 6 21.70 -3.69 21.85
N ASP A 7 21.39 -4.52 22.84
CA ASP A 7 21.39 -5.98 22.76
C ASP A 7 20.25 -6.42 21.81
N PHE A 8 20.51 -6.35 20.50
CA PHE A 8 19.61 -6.81 19.44
C PHE A 8 19.78 -8.32 19.25
N ASP A 9 18.69 -9.06 19.06
CA ASP A 9 18.78 -10.38 18.43
C ASP A 9 18.59 -10.25 16.91
N PRO A 10 19.67 -10.24 16.11
CA PRO A 10 19.59 -10.21 14.65
C PRO A 10 18.93 -11.45 14.03
N LEU A 11 18.51 -12.43 14.85
CA LEU A 11 17.72 -13.58 14.44
C LEU A 11 16.22 -13.26 14.21
N ASP A 12 15.72 -12.13 14.72
CA ASP A 12 14.30 -11.74 14.56
C ASP A 12 13.96 -11.15 13.18
N PHE A 13 14.97 -10.81 12.37
CA PHE A 13 14.80 -10.30 11.01
C PHE A 13 15.05 -11.36 9.97
N HIS A 14 14.29 -11.29 8.87
CA HIS A 14 14.60 -12.06 7.68
C HIS A 14 16.07 -11.82 7.28
N PRO A 15 16.85 -12.86 6.91
CA PRO A 15 18.28 -12.72 6.64
C PRO A 15 18.64 -11.65 5.60
N SER A 16 17.74 -11.39 4.63
CA SER A 16 17.92 -10.36 3.61
C SER A 16 17.64 -8.92 4.07
N GLU A 17 17.12 -8.74 5.28
CA GLU A 17 16.63 -7.46 5.78
C GLU A 17 17.23 -7.07 7.13
N ARG A 18 18.28 -7.76 7.56
CA ARG A 18 19.02 -7.38 8.76
C ARG A 18 19.48 -5.92 8.62
N PRO A 19 19.01 -5.01 9.49
CA PRO A 19 19.38 -3.62 9.39
C PRO A 19 20.89 -3.47 9.54
N SER A 20 21.49 -2.55 8.78
CA SER A 20 22.91 -2.26 8.96
C SER A 20 23.13 -1.65 10.34
N GLN A 21 24.35 -1.72 10.87
CA GLN A 21 24.67 -1.17 12.21
C GLN A 21 24.35 0.34 12.32
N GLY A 22 24.25 1.06 11.18
CA GLY A 22 23.85 2.47 11.12
C GLY A 22 22.33 2.73 10.98
N ASP A 23 21.54 1.72 10.62
CA ASP A 23 20.07 1.81 10.54
C ASP A 23 19.38 1.55 11.88
N LEU A 24 20.14 1.09 12.87
CA LEU A 24 19.69 0.84 14.23
C LEU A 24 20.06 2.04 15.10
N PHE A 25 19.17 3.02 15.18
CA PHE A 25 19.31 4.16 16.08
C PHE A 25 18.04 4.33 16.91
N GLU A 26 18.22 4.59 18.20
CA GLU A 26 17.17 5.24 18.97
C GLU A 26 17.16 6.71 18.57
N TRP A 27 16.02 7.16 18.06
CA TRP A 27 15.79 8.57 17.91
C TRP A 27 15.52 9.16 19.30
N GLU A 28 16.57 9.68 19.96
CA GLU A 28 16.39 10.46 21.18
C GLU A 28 15.53 11.67 20.83
N ARG A 29 14.27 11.60 21.25
CA ARG A 29 13.28 12.64 21.08
C ARG A 29 13.79 13.90 21.77
N TRP A 30 14.40 14.80 21.01
CA TRP A 30 14.58 16.16 21.50
C TRP A 30 13.17 16.71 21.66
N ASP A 31 12.84 17.17 22.86
CA ASP A 31 11.61 17.86 23.23
C ASP A 31 11.44 19.21 22.49
N ARG A 32 11.75 19.26 21.19
CA ARG A 32 11.41 20.34 20.29
C ARG A 32 9.97 20.19 19.83
N GLY A 33 9.06 20.23 20.81
CA GLY A 33 7.65 20.51 20.61
C GLY A 33 6.81 19.36 20.10
N TYR A 34 5.73 19.09 20.83
CA TYR A 34 4.55 18.32 20.46
C TYR A 34 3.76 18.94 19.27
N ASP A 35 4.36 19.83 18.48
CA ASP A 35 3.68 20.83 17.63
C ASP A 35 3.97 20.67 16.11
N ALA A 36 4.76 19.68 15.68
CA ALA A 36 4.95 19.37 14.26
C ALA A 36 4.05 18.17 13.85
N GLU A 37 2.98 18.45 13.12
CA GLU A 37 2.07 17.42 12.60
C GLU A 37 2.71 16.76 11.37
N ASP A 38 2.94 15.44 11.42
CA ASP A 38 3.47 14.71 10.27
C ASP A 38 2.44 14.72 9.14
N ILE A 39 2.76 15.40 8.04
CA ILE A 39 2.03 15.19 6.80
C ILE A 39 2.30 13.74 6.36
N CYS A 40 1.24 12.95 6.19
CA CYS A 40 1.31 11.53 5.83
C CYS A 40 0.89 11.30 4.39
N CYS A 41 1.49 10.28 3.78
CA CYS A 41 1.02 9.70 2.53
C CYS A 41 -0.42 9.21 2.68
N VAL A 42 -1.33 9.69 1.82
CA VAL A 42 -2.76 9.31 1.86
C VAL A 42 -3.02 7.85 1.52
N ILE A 43 -2.03 7.15 0.93
CA ILE A 43 -2.11 5.74 0.51
C ILE A 43 -1.58 4.77 1.57
N CYS A 44 -0.48 5.10 2.26
CA CYS A 44 0.21 4.14 3.15
C CYS A 44 0.26 4.59 4.62
N GLY A 45 -0.13 5.84 4.90
CA GLY A 45 -0.15 6.44 6.24
C GLY A 45 1.22 6.82 6.80
N ALA A 46 2.32 6.46 6.13
CA ALA A 46 3.68 6.82 6.55
C ALA A 46 4.01 8.29 6.21
N PRO A 47 4.95 8.94 6.93
CA PRO A 47 5.26 10.35 6.76
C PRO A 47 5.80 10.68 5.37
N THR A 48 5.39 11.82 4.81
CA THR A 48 5.88 12.36 3.54
C THR A 48 6.85 13.52 3.73
N PHE A 49 6.57 14.46 4.66
CA PHE A 49 7.31 15.73 4.73
C PHE A 49 8.08 15.99 6.02
N ILE A 50 7.78 15.26 7.12
CA ILE A 50 8.62 15.32 8.32
C ILE A 50 9.62 14.19 8.26
N VAL A 51 10.50 14.29 7.28
CA VAL A 51 11.85 13.79 7.48
C VAL A 51 12.53 14.95 8.19
N ALA A 52 12.74 14.84 9.51
CA ALA A 52 13.60 15.80 10.19
C ALA A 52 14.82 16.01 9.29
N GLU A 53 15.23 17.25 9.02
CA GLU A 53 16.39 17.57 8.18
C GLU A 53 17.57 16.63 8.50
N GLU A 54 17.68 16.25 9.77
CA GLU A 54 18.52 15.22 10.36
C GLU A 54 18.39 13.78 9.79
N VAL A 55 17.20 13.23 9.49
CA VAL A 55 17.03 11.91 8.83
C VAL A 55 17.37 11.99 7.34
N GLN A 56 17.00 13.07 6.65
CA GLN A 56 17.37 13.32 5.26
C GLN A 56 18.90 13.48 5.14
N ASN A 57 19.51 14.27 6.02
CA ASN A 57 20.95 14.49 6.11
C ASN A 57 21.72 13.22 6.50
N LYS A 58 21.10 12.29 7.23
CA LYS A 58 21.71 10.99 7.55
C LYS A 58 21.71 10.02 6.36
N ASN A 59 20.96 10.30 5.29
CA ASN A 59 20.92 9.50 4.06
C ASN A 59 20.71 7.99 4.32
N LEU A 60 19.82 7.68 5.26
CA LEU A 60 19.57 6.30 5.69
C LEU A 60 18.82 5.54 4.60
N GLU A 61 19.34 4.37 4.21
CA GLU A 61 18.78 3.54 3.14
C GLU A 61 17.29 3.22 3.36
N ARG A 62 16.90 3.03 4.63
CA ARG A 62 15.53 2.71 5.03
C ARG A 62 14.51 3.74 4.57
N TYR A 63 14.84 5.03 4.59
CA TYR A 63 13.89 6.11 4.32
C TYR A 63 13.97 6.67 2.90
N LYS A 64 14.87 6.15 2.05
CA LYS A 64 15.06 6.68 0.70
C LYS A 64 13.85 6.58 -0.21
N TRP A 65 12.94 5.64 0.07
CA TRP A 65 11.69 5.48 -0.69
C TRP A 65 10.57 6.40 -0.19
N PHE A 66 10.75 7.13 0.91
CA PHE A 66 9.80 8.15 1.34
C PHE A 66 9.96 9.42 0.48
N VAL A 67 9.87 9.26 -0.85
CA VAL A 67 9.96 10.37 -1.81
C VAL A 67 8.58 11.00 -1.93
N PRO A 68 8.36 12.22 -1.40
CA PRO A 68 7.05 12.81 -1.39
C PRO A 68 6.71 13.41 -2.75
N LEU A 69 5.47 13.19 -3.17
CA LEU A 69 4.81 13.84 -4.29
C LEU A 69 3.51 14.47 -3.81
N ALA A 70 3.03 15.47 -4.53
CA ALA A 70 1.67 15.96 -4.39
C ALA A 70 0.84 15.59 -5.62
N ILE A 71 -0.41 15.17 -5.39
CA ILE A 71 -1.35 14.82 -6.45
C ILE A 71 -2.63 15.64 -6.37
N ARG A 72 -3.23 15.92 -7.53
CA ARG A 72 -4.52 16.60 -7.68
C ARG A 72 -5.25 16.10 -8.93
N ALA A 73 -6.54 15.81 -8.83
CA ALA A 73 -7.38 15.61 -10.01
C ALA A 73 -7.75 16.97 -10.65
N GLU A 74 -7.33 17.20 -11.89
CA GLU A 74 -7.63 18.44 -12.61
C GLU A 74 -9.13 18.56 -12.89
N ASN A 75 -9.69 19.77 -12.72
CA ASN A 75 -11.12 20.06 -12.90
C ASN A 75 -12.05 19.24 -12.01
N TYR A 76 -11.53 18.65 -10.92
CA TYR A 76 -12.37 18.09 -9.89
C TYR A 76 -13.13 19.24 -9.19
N HIS A 77 -14.45 19.28 -9.37
CA HIS A 77 -15.30 20.35 -8.84
C HIS A 77 -15.84 19.95 -7.46
N TYR A 78 -15.54 20.77 -6.45
CA TYR A 78 -16.17 20.71 -5.13
C TYR A 78 -17.51 21.45 -5.25
N GLU A 79 -18.61 20.74 -5.48
CA GLU A 79 -19.91 21.40 -5.35
C GLU A 79 -20.22 21.60 -3.85
N GLU A 80 -20.59 22.83 -3.46
CA GLU A 80 -20.88 23.25 -2.07
C GLU A 80 -22.01 22.45 -1.40
N ASP A 81 -22.78 21.72 -2.19
CA ASP A 81 -23.75 20.75 -1.72
C ASP A 81 -23.00 19.42 -1.49
N TRP A 82 -22.75 19.10 -0.22
CA TRP A 82 -22.08 17.89 0.29
C TRP A 82 -22.66 16.53 -0.21
N ASP A 83 -23.66 16.56 -1.09
CA ASP A 83 -24.18 15.45 -1.89
C ASP A 83 -23.43 15.37 -3.24
N ILE A 84 -22.11 15.17 -3.20
CA ILE A 84 -21.37 14.76 -4.40
C ILE A 84 -21.76 13.30 -4.67
N LEU A 85 -22.77 13.10 -5.51
CA LEU A 85 -22.85 11.88 -6.31
C LEU A 85 -21.59 11.88 -7.17
N SER A 86 -20.57 11.13 -6.75
CA SER A 86 -19.36 10.87 -7.52
C SER A 86 -19.76 10.63 -8.97
N LEU A 87 -19.28 11.46 -9.90
CA LEU A 87 -19.68 11.32 -11.30
C LEU A 87 -19.27 9.90 -11.73
N PRO A 88 -20.24 9.01 -12.04
CA PRO A 88 -19.91 7.61 -12.23
C PRO A 88 -19.06 7.48 -13.50
N ASN A 89 -17.85 6.95 -13.34
CA ASN A 89 -16.88 6.68 -14.40
C ASN A 89 -16.17 7.91 -15.01
N HIS A 90 -15.83 8.93 -14.21
CA HIS A 90 -14.92 9.98 -14.67
C HIS A 90 -13.44 9.51 -14.64
N ASP A 91 -12.63 10.08 -15.54
CA ASP A 91 -11.18 9.85 -15.65
C ASP A 91 -10.51 11.21 -15.84
N LEU A 92 -10.44 11.98 -14.76
CA LEU A 92 -9.85 13.31 -14.80
C LEU A 92 -8.31 13.18 -14.83
N PRO A 93 -7.60 14.06 -15.56
CA PRO A 93 -6.15 14.08 -15.51
C PRO A 93 -5.65 14.24 -14.07
N LEU A 94 -4.70 13.41 -13.66
CA LEU A 94 -4.06 13.54 -12.35
C LEU A 94 -2.78 14.36 -12.53
N GLU A 95 -2.79 15.57 -12.00
CA GLU A 95 -1.60 16.40 -11.84
C GLU A 95 -0.72 15.83 -10.72
N VAL A 96 0.58 15.73 -10.99
CA VAL A 96 1.59 15.20 -10.06
C VAL A 96 2.73 16.20 -9.97
N LEU A 97 3.05 16.65 -8.76
CA LEU A 97 4.11 17.63 -8.48
C LEU A 97 5.19 17.01 -7.59
N GLY A 98 6.44 17.37 -7.88
CA GLY A 98 7.57 17.04 -7.01
C GLY A 98 7.62 17.98 -5.79
N ILE A 99 8.45 17.62 -4.81
CA ILE A 99 8.66 18.44 -3.60
C ILE A 99 9.14 19.86 -3.92
N ASP A 100 9.98 20.03 -4.93
CA ASP A 100 10.54 21.33 -5.33
C ASP A 100 9.49 22.27 -5.94
N ASP A 101 8.33 21.73 -6.33
CA ASP A 101 7.25 22.46 -6.99
C ASP A 101 6.16 22.94 -6.01
N ILE A 102 6.33 22.68 -4.70
CA ILE A 102 5.30 22.84 -3.67
C ILE A 102 5.79 23.79 -2.56
N GLU A 103 4.95 24.74 -2.16
CA GLU A 103 5.17 25.52 -0.94
C GLU A 103 4.33 24.94 0.22
N ILE A 104 5.02 24.53 1.28
CA ILE A 104 4.38 23.99 2.50
C ILE A 104 4.21 25.16 3.48
N HIS A 105 3.02 25.78 3.49
CA HIS A 105 2.69 26.72 4.55
C HIS A 105 2.33 25.97 5.84
N GLY A 106 3.19 26.09 6.85
CA GLY A 106 2.82 25.78 8.24
C GLY A 106 3.15 24.36 8.72
N VAL A 107 4.44 24.00 8.77
CA VAL A 107 4.93 23.09 9.82
C VAL A 107 5.58 23.97 10.89
N HIS A 108 4.81 24.39 11.89
CA HIS A 108 5.28 25.34 12.90
C HIS A 108 6.25 24.69 13.89
N TYR A 109 7.56 24.82 13.64
CA TYR A 109 8.60 24.56 14.63
C TYR A 109 8.70 25.73 15.63
N GLY A 110 8.54 25.48 16.93
CA GLY A 110 8.84 26.46 18.01
C GLY A 110 10.32 26.86 17.99
N GLU A 111 10.77 28.07 18.37
CA GLU A 111 10.53 28.75 19.66
C GLU A 111 10.80 30.27 19.51
N THR A 112 10.13 30.98 18.59
CA THR A 112 10.08 32.47 18.64
C THR A 112 8.82 33.04 17.98
N LEU A 113 7.66 32.60 18.46
CA LEU A 113 6.33 33.09 18.04
C LEU A 113 5.89 34.37 18.78
N SER A 114 6.75 35.38 18.82
CA SER A 114 6.34 36.75 19.20
C SER A 114 6.28 37.71 17.99
N ARG A 115 6.38 37.19 16.76
CA ARG A 115 6.44 38.01 15.54
C ARG A 115 5.60 37.57 14.33
N LEU A 116 4.76 36.55 14.45
CA LEU A 116 3.74 36.29 13.42
C LEU A 116 2.40 36.79 13.93
N GLU A 117 2.15 38.08 13.73
CA GLU A 117 0.78 38.55 13.69
C GLU A 117 0.08 37.88 12.50
N PRO A 118 -1.06 37.20 12.70
CA PRO A 118 -1.93 36.82 11.61
C PRO A 118 -2.48 38.10 10.97
N ARG A 119 -1.92 38.49 9.82
CA ARG A 119 -2.56 39.52 9.00
C ARG A 119 -3.84 38.91 8.40
N ARG A 120 -4.94 39.26 9.04
CA ARG A 120 -6.30 39.23 8.49
C ARG A 120 -6.32 39.82 7.07
N TYR A 121 -7.25 39.33 6.25
CA TYR A 121 -7.86 39.93 5.04
C TYR A 121 -7.50 39.31 3.66
N LEU A 122 -8.42 38.49 3.13
CA LEU A 122 -8.94 38.59 1.75
C LEU A 122 -9.61 39.99 1.56
N PRO A 123 -9.88 40.58 0.36
CA PRO A 123 -9.96 40.04 -1.02
C PRO A 123 -9.49 41.00 -2.19
N ILE A 124 -9.67 40.57 -3.45
CA ILE A 124 -9.59 41.31 -4.76
C ILE A 124 -8.22 41.88 -5.16
N GLY A 125 -7.62 41.27 -6.20
CA GLY A 125 -6.44 41.79 -6.91
C GLY A 125 -5.13 41.09 -6.53
N TYR A 126 -5.02 39.79 -6.79
CA TYR A 126 -3.75 39.07 -6.67
C TYR A 126 -2.83 39.40 -7.85
N PRO A 127 -1.60 39.89 -7.63
CA PRO A 127 -0.51 39.66 -8.55
C PRO A 127 0.02 38.23 -8.39
N GLU A 128 0.41 37.64 -9.52
CA GLU A 128 0.93 36.29 -9.68
C GLU A 128 2.02 35.92 -8.65
N SER A 129 1.63 35.23 -7.58
CA SER A 129 2.54 34.37 -6.81
C SER A 129 2.13 32.93 -7.08
N SER A 130 2.85 32.30 -8.01
CA SER A 130 2.60 30.97 -8.55
C SER A 130 3.21 29.86 -7.68
N SER A 131 2.80 29.74 -6.41
CA SER A 131 3.16 28.59 -5.58
C SER A 131 1.91 27.80 -5.19
N LYS A 132 1.96 26.48 -5.40
CA LYS A 132 0.84 25.55 -5.19
C LYS A 132 0.96 24.95 -3.79
N LEU A 133 -0.11 25.09 -3.01
CA LEU A 133 -0.12 24.79 -1.58
C LEU A 133 -0.57 23.35 -1.31
N VAL A 134 0.11 22.63 -0.42
CA VAL A 134 -0.19 21.21 -0.17
C VAL A 134 -1.28 20.92 0.85
N HIS A 135 -1.64 21.84 1.76
CA HIS A 135 -2.73 21.62 2.73
C HIS A 135 -3.33 22.93 3.26
N ASP A 136 -4.21 23.55 2.50
CA ASP A 136 -5.16 24.50 3.06
C ASP A 136 -6.56 24.03 2.68
N LEU A 137 -7.30 23.53 3.68
CA LEU A 137 -8.68 23.08 3.50
C LEU A 137 -9.64 24.24 3.16
N TYR A 138 -9.17 25.49 3.18
CA TYR A 138 -9.90 26.66 2.72
C TYR A 138 -9.55 27.09 1.28
N VAL A 139 -8.59 26.43 0.65
CA VAL A 139 -8.37 26.59 -0.79
C VAL A 139 -9.32 25.63 -1.50
N GLU A 140 -9.99 26.12 -2.53
CA GLU A 140 -10.98 25.38 -3.33
C GLU A 140 -10.47 24.05 -3.92
N TYR A 141 -9.17 23.69 -3.79
CA TYR A 141 -8.57 22.50 -4.41
C TYR A 141 -7.32 21.96 -3.64
N PRO A 142 -7.46 21.15 -2.58
CA PRO A 142 -6.31 20.58 -1.85
C PRO A 142 -5.50 19.57 -2.67
N TYR A 143 -4.19 19.79 -2.74
CA TYR A 143 -3.27 18.72 -3.12
C TYR A 143 -3.20 17.67 -2.00
N MET A 144 -2.92 16.43 -2.37
CA MET A 144 -2.69 15.35 -1.41
C MET A 144 -1.31 14.81 -1.53
N THR A 145 -0.74 14.40 -0.41
CA THR A 145 0.62 13.88 -0.40
C THR A 145 0.64 12.37 -0.54
N VAL A 146 1.53 11.88 -1.38
CA VAL A 146 1.76 10.45 -1.62
C VAL A 146 3.26 10.18 -1.70
N HIS A 147 3.68 8.95 -1.41
CA HIS A 147 5.01 8.50 -1.83
C HIS A 147 5.00 8.11 -3.30
N ALA A 148 6.10 8.35 -4.02
CA ALA A 148 6.23 7.99 -5.44
C ALA A 148 5.93 6.50 -5.69
N GLU A 149 6.43 5.62 -4.83
CA GLU A 149 6.26 4.18 -4.90
C GLU A 149 4.80 3.78 -4.63
N CYS A 150 4.11 4.50 -3.74
CA CYS A 150 2.68 4.28 -3.49
C CYS A 150 1.83 4.69 -4.71
N LEU A 151 2.18 5.81 -5.36
CA LEU A 151 1.53 6.26 -6.59
C LEU A 151 1.75 5.26 -7.74
N ASP A 152 2.95 4.70 -7.86
CA ASP A 152 3.25 3.68 -8.87
C ASP A 152 2.48 2.37 -8.63
N MET A 153 2.33 1.95 -7.38
CA MET A 153 1.48 0.80 -7.04
C MET A 153 0.00 1.07 -7.38
N MET A 154 -0.49 2.29 -7.11
CA MET A 154 -1.84 2.70 -7.50
C MET A 154 -2.03 2.66 -9.02
N ARG A 155 -1.07 3.16 -9.80
CA ARG A 155 -1.09 3.08 -11.28
C ARG A 155 -1.18 1.64 -11.78
N ARG A 156 -0.38 0.74 -11.22
CA ARG A 156 -0.41 -0.69 -11.59
C ARG A 156 -1.77 -1.34 -11.33
N LEU A 157 -2.40 -1.03 -10.19
CA LEU A 157 -3.73 -1.54 -9.89
C LEU A 157 -4.78 -0.98 -10.86
N VAL A 158 -4.70 0.31 -11.21
CA VAL A 158 -5.58 0.93 -12.23
C VAL A 158 -5.41 0.23 -13.58
N GLU A 159 -4.17 0.06 -14.05
CA GLU A 159 -3.87 -0.63 -15.32
C GLU A 159 -4.43 -2.05 -15.33
N TYR A 160 -4.23 -2.79 -14.23
CA TYR A 160 -4.78 -4.14 -14.04
C TYR A 160 -6.31 -4.14 -14.13
N ARG A 161 -7.01 -3.29 -13.36
CA ARG A 161 -8.47 -3.19 -13.37
C ARG A 161 -9.00 -2.81 -14.77
N GLN A 162 -8.32 -1.89 -15.46
CA GLN A 162 -8.69 -1.48 -16.82
C GLN A 162 -8.47 -2.59 -17.85
N ALA A 163 -7.37 -3.34 -17.78
CA ALA A 163 -7.10 -4.45 -18.68
C ALA A 163 -8.20 -5.52 -18.59
N PHE A 164 -8.60 -5.88 -17.36
CA PHE A 164 -9.68 -6.84 -17.14
C PHE A 164 -11.06 -6.31 -17.52
N SER A 165 -11.31 -5.01 -17.31
CA SER A 165 -12.55 -4.37 -17.77
C SER A 165 -12.72 -4.44 -19.29
N ARG A 166 -11.64 -4.29 -20.06
CA ARG A 166 -11.66 -4.40 -21.54
C ARG A 166 -12.05 -5.79 -22.04
N VAL A 167 -11.74 -6.84 -21.26
CA VAL A 167 -12.09 -8.22 -21.60
C VAL A 167 -13.41 -8.68 -20.96
N GLY A 168 -14.18 -7.75 -20.40
CA GLY A 168 -15.51 -7.98 -19.85
C GLY A 168 -15.53 -8.58 -18.45
N VAL A 169 -14.42 -8.50 -17.72
CA VAL A 169 -14.34 -8.97 -16.32
C VAL A 169 -14.55 -7.79 -15.39
N MET A 170 -15.57 -7.89 -14.54
CA MET A 170 -15.84 -6.90 -13.50
C MET A 170 -14.98 -7.21 -12.27
N MET A 171 -13.78 -6.63 -12.22
CA MET A 171 -12.81 -6.83 -11.13
C MET A 171 -13.21 -6.17 -9.82
N ALA A 172 -14.11 -5.20 -9.89
CA ALA A 172 -14.45 -4.35 -8.78
C ALA A 172 -15.91 -3.91 -8.92
N GLY A 173 -16.64 -3.91 -7.80
CA GLY A 173 -17.96 -3.30 -7.68
C GLY A 173 -18.00 -1.84 -8.15
N ILE A 174 -19.20 -1.29 -8.32
CA ILE A 174 -19.40 0.10 -8.79
C ILE A 174 -18.67 1.12 -7.89
N LYS A 175 -18.50 0.80 -6.60
CA LYS A 175 -17.86 1.66 -5.60
C LYS A 175 -16.34 1.67 -5.63
N HIS A 176 -15.68 0.73 -6.31
CA HIS A 176 -14.21 0.71 -6.32
C HIS A 176 -13.64 1.61 -7.43
N PRO A 177 -12.56 2.36 -7.15
CA PRO A 177 -11.88 3.18 -8.14
C PRO A 177 -11.34 2.38 -9.34
N LYS A 178 -11.60 2.86 -10.54
CA LYS A 178 -11.08 2.33 -11.82
C LYS A 178 -10.10 3.28 -12.50
N THR A 179 -10.00 4.51 -12.02
CA THR A 179 -9.14 5.58 -12.52
C THR A 179 -8.36 6.22 -11.38
N LEU A 180 -7.30 6.95 -11.71
CA LEU A 180 -6.50 7.64 -10.70
C LEU A 180 -7.28 8.78 -10.03
N SER A 181 -8.17 9.45 -10.78
CA SER A 181 -9.03 10.51 -10.23
C SER A 181 -10.04 9.95 -9.22
N GLN A 182 -10.62 8.78 -9.50
CA GLN A 182 -11.52 8.13 -8.54
C GLN A 182 -10.80 7.73 -7.24
N PHE A 183 -9.51 7.33 -7.32
CA PHE A 183 -8.72 7.12 -6.11
C PHE A 183 -8.48 8.43 -5.35
N TYR A 184 -8.18 9.52 -6.07
CA TYR A 184 -8.05 10.84 -5.48
C TYR A 184 -9.33 11.26 -4.72
N GLU A 185 -10.52 10.99 -5.27
CA GLU A 185 -11.80 11.23 -4.56
C GLU A 185 -11.89 10.47 -3.24
N VAL A 186 -11.57 9.18 -3.23
CA VAL A 186 -11.57 8.37 -1.99
C VAL A 186 -10.63 8.95 -0.95
N PHE A 187 -9.41 9.33 -1.36
CA PHE A 187 -8.44 9.93 -0.44
C PHE A 187 -8.83 11.33 0.03
N GLU A 188 -9.53 12.09 -0.82
CA GLU A 188 -10.13 13.38 -0.46
C GLU A 188 -11.12 13.21 0.68
N GLN A 189 -12.06 12.29 0.53
CA GLN A 189 -13.07 12.02 1.54
C GLN A 189 -12.43 11.65 2.88
N ARG A 190 -11.40 10.79 2.86
CA ARG A 190 -10.63 10.37 4.04
C ARG A 190 -9.91 11.53 4.76
N LEU A 191 -9.64 12.62 4.05
CA LEU A 191 -9.02 13.82 4.60
C LEU A 191 -10.05 14.88 5.04
N THR A 192 -11.12 15.11 4.29
CA THR A 192 -11.96 16.31 4.45
C THR A 192 -13.28 16.06 5.16
N ARG A 193 -13.84 14.84 5.13
CA ARG A 193 -15.18 14.56 5.71
C ARG A 193 -15.18 14.32 7.22
N VAL A 194 -14.02 14.41 7.87
CA VAL A 194 -13.81 14.00 9.27
C VAL A 194 -13.89 15.20 10.25
N LEU A 195 -14.34 16.37 9.77
CA LEU A 195 -14.25 17.65 10.49
C LEU A 195 -15.13 17.77 11.75
N HIS A 196 -16.19 16.97 11.91
CA HIS A 196 -17.05 17.02 13.09
C HIS A 196 -16.72 15.91 14.10
N GLY A 197 -16.24 16.27 15.29
CA GLY A 197 -16.09 15.34 16.43
C GLY A 197 -14.77 14.56 16.51
N TYR A 198 -13.86 14.73 15.54
CA TYR A 198 -12.48 14.24 15.64
C TYR A 198 -11.66 15.13 16.59
N PRO A 199 -10.64 14.60 17.29
CA PRO A 199 -9.73 15.46 18.05
C PRO A 199 -9.03 16.43 17.08
N MET A 200 -9.50 17.68 17.07
CA MET A 200 -8.83 18.84 16.48
C MET A 200 -7.32 18.77 16.79
N GLY A 201 -6.48 19.19 15.85
CA GLY A 201 -5.05 19.37 16.12
C GLY A 201 -4.83 20.28 17.34
N LEU A 202 -3.63 20.27 17.92
CA LEU A 202 -3.33 21.11 19.08
C LEU A 202 -3.57 22.60 18.75
N LYS A 203 -4.03 23.39 19.74
CA LYS A 203 -4.37 24.83 19.62
C LYS A 203 -5.51 25.18 18.66
N GLY A 204 -6.46 24.28 18.43
CA GLY A 204 -7.64 24.59 17.61
C GLY A 204 -7.35 24.55 16.10
N SER A 205 -6.28 23.84 15.70
CA SER A 205 -6.14 23.37 14.32
C SER A 205 -7.38 22.56 13.95
N ILE A 206 -8.03 22.98 12.86
CA ILE A 206 -9.33 22.51 12.40
C ILE A 206 -9.17 21.23 11.55
N PHE A 207 -7.94 20.72 11.46
CA PHE A 207 -7.52 19.70 10.52
C PHE A 207 -7.44 18.32 11.20
N PRO A 208 -7.89 17.24 10.53
CA PRO A 208 -7.75 15.89 11.07
C PRO A 208 -6.27 15.53 11.17
N ARG A 209 -5.88 15.03 12.34
CA ARG A 209 -4.48 14.74 12.74
C ARG A 209 -3.78 13.71 11.85
N ARG A 210 -4.52 12.88 11.10
CA ARG A 210 -4.08 11.82 10.17
C ARG A 210 -5.18 11.52 9.17
N VAL A 211 -4.79 10.93 8.03
CA VAL A 211 -5.72 10.33 7.05
C VAL A 211 -6.56 9.26 7.77
N VAL A 212 -7.89 9.35 7.67
CA VAL A 212 -8.75 8.28 8.17
C VAL A 212 -8.58 7.05 7.30
N GLU A 213 -8.36 5.92 7.95
CA GLU A 213 -8.24 4.64 7.28
C GLU A 213 -9.26 3.70 7.89
N PRO A 214 -10.34 3.40 7.14
CA PRO A 214 -11.51 2.74 7.70
C PRO A 214 -11.27 1.25 8.00
N HIS A 215 -10.20 0.65 7.50
CA HIS A 215 -9.96 -0.79 7.55
C HIS A 215 -8.85 -1.21 8.56
N TRP A 216 -8.35 -0.28 9.38
CA TRP A 216 -7.38 -0.52 10.46
C TRP A 216 -6.01 -1.09 10.04
N TYR A 217 -5.62 -0.99 8.76
CA TYR A 217 -4.32 -1.43 8.22
C TYR A 217 -3.19 -0.43 8.37
N TYR A 218 -3.45 0.87 8.63
CA TYR A 218 -2.35 1.81 8.82
C TYR A 218 -1.59 1.58 10.13
N PHE A 219 -2.22 1.04 11.18
CA PHE A 219 -1.67 1.04 12.54
C PHE A 219 -2.11 -0.16 13.39
N ARG A 220 -2.06 -1.37 12.82
CA ARG A 220 -2.59 -2.61 13.42
C ARG A 220 -2.17 -2.88 14.87
N ASP A 221 -0.95 -2.44 15.24
CA ASP A 221 -0.35 -2.72 16.56
C ASP A 221 0.03 -1.48 17.38
N THR A 222 -0.40 -0.29 16.97
CA THR A 222 0.11 0.92 17.62
C THR A 222 -1.01 1.82 18.14
N TYR A 223 -0.88 2.21 19.42
CA TYR A 223 -1.60 3.35 20.03
C TYR A 223 -1.28 4.70 19.33
N LEU A 224 -0.82 4.68 18.09
CA LEU A 224 -0.49 5.85 17.27
C LEU A 224 -1.73 6.61 16.81
N PHE A 225 -2.95 6.04 16.89
CA PHE A 225 -4.18 6.81 16.64
C PHE A 225 -4.29 8.04 17.57
N HIS A 226 -3.67 8.00 18.76
CA HIS A 226 -3.62 9.11 19.71
C HIS A 226 -2.28 9.85 19.74
N LYS A 227 -1.24 9.33 19.08
CA LYS A 227 0.09 9.95 19.02
C LYS A 227 0.30 10.51 17.61
N VAL A 228 0.35 11.83 17.50
CA VAL A 228 0.42 12.54 16.20
C VAL A 228 1.73 12.24 15.44
N ALA A 229 2.83 12.00 16.16
CA ALA A 229 4.16 11.76 15.58
C ALA A 229 4.41 10.29 15.19
N TRP A 230 5.15 10.08 14.11
CA TRP A 230 5.67 8.79 13.66
C TRP A 230 6.79 8.28 14.58
N ALA A 231 6.77 6.97 14.84
CA ALA A 231 7.65 6.31 15.78
C ALA A 231 8.98 5.86 15.14
N PHE A 232 9.72 6.81 14.55
CA PHE A 232 10.96 6.52 13.80
C PHE A 232 11.92 5.62 14.57
N GLY A 233 12.35 4.53 13.93
CA GLY A 233 13.34 3.61 14.51
C GLY A 233 12.79 2.66 15.59
N GLU A 234 11.50 2.73 15.94
CA GLU A 234 10.86 1.74 16.82
C GLU A 234 10.52 0.44 16.08
N ARG A 235 10.76 -0.72 16.71
CA ARG A 235 10.53 -2.06 16.12
C ARG A 235 9.14 -2.22 15.49
N GLN A 236 8.12 -1.64 16.12
CA GLN A 236 6.72 -1.73 15.68
C GLN A 236 6.42 -1.04 14.34
N VAL A 237 7.27 -0.10 13.90
CA VAL A 237 7.08 0.57 12.60
C VAL A 237 7.97 0.03 11.49
N TYR A 238 8.82 -0.97 11.75
CA TYR A 238 9.83 -1.41 10.78
C TYR A 238 9.20 -1.92 9.49
N GLU A 239 8.11 -2.69 9.57
CA GLU A 239 7.38 -3.12 8.38
C GLU A 239 7.01 -1.92 7.50
N TYR A 240 6.47 -0.86 8.11
CA TYR A 240 5.98 0.34 7.45
C TYR A 240 7.09 1.20 6.85
N GLU A 241 8.31 1.13 7.40
CA GLU A 241 9.48 1.87 6.93
C GLU A 241 10.23 1.15 5.80
N MET A 242 9.95 -0.13 5.53
CA MET A 242 10.68 -0.89 4.52
C MET A 242 10.15 -0.62 3.11
N ALA A 243 11.02 -0.29 2.15
CA ALA A 243 10.57 0.06 0.80
C ALA A 243 9.79 -1.11 0.17
N PRO A 244 8.56 -0.88 -0.31
CA PRO A 244 7.72 -1.93 -0.88
C PRO A 244 8.25 -2.39 -2.25
N SER A 245 9.13 -1.63 -2.90
CA SER A 245 9.72 -1.98 -4.20
C SER A 245 11.07 -1.26 -4.38
N PRO A 246 12.07 -1.88 -5.05
CA PRO A 246 12.13 -3.29 -5.47
C PRO A 246 12.36 -4.24 -4.27
N ILE A 247 11.97 -5.51 -4.41
CA ILE A 247 12.23 -6.55 -3.40
C ILE A 247 13.35 -7.48 -3.92
N PRO A 248 14.57 -7.41 -3.38
CA PRO A 248 15.66 -8.29 -3.80
C PRO A 248 15.33 -9.75 -3.56
N GLY A 249 15.54 -10.60 -4.58
CA GLY A 249 15.30 -12.05 -4.47
C GLY A 249 13.83 -12.44 -4.32
N LEU A 250 12.87 -11.56 -4.64
CA LEU A 250 11.45 -11.80 -4.49
C LEU A 250 11.00 -13.15 -5.06
N THR A 251 11.39 -13.46 -6.28
CA THR A 251 10.94 -14.70 -6.93
C THR A 251 11.44 -15.92 -6.19
N GLN A 252 12.71 -15.93 -5.77
CA GLN A 252 13.28 -17.02 -4.98
C GLN A 252 12.58 -17.15 -3.62
N GLU A 253 12.25 -16.02 -3.00
CA GLU A 253 11.47 -15.99 -1.75
C GLU A 253 10.09 -16.64 -1.94
N ILE A 254 9.33 -16.24 -2.96
CA ILE A 254 8.02 -16.82 -3.26
C ILE A 254 8.12 -18.31 -3.59
N LEU A 255 9.12 -18.71 -4.37
CA LEU A 255 9.37 -20.11 -4.71
C LEU A 255 9.78 -20.96 -3.50
N SER A 256 10.34 -20.36 -2.45
CA SER A 256 10.69 -21.07 -1.21
C SER A 256 9.47 -21.65 -0.47
N TYR A 257 8.29 -21.03 -0.65
CA TYR A 257 7.03 -21.51 -0.09
C TYR A 257 6.34 -22.60 -0.92
N LEU A 258 6.88 -22.92 -2.09
CA LEU A 258 6.31 -23.92 -2.99
C LEU A 258 6.49 -25.33 -2.41
N GLN A 259 5.42 -26.12 -2.44
CA GLN A 259 5.42 -27.48 -1.92
C GLN A 259 5.24 -28.51 -3.04
N PRO A 260 5.75 -29.74 -2.87
CA PRO A 260 5.49 -30.82 -3.82
C PRO A 260 3.99 -31.16 -3.89
N LEU A 261 3.52 -31.57 -5.06
CA LEU A 261 2.19 -32.13 -5.27
C LEU A 261 2.01 -33.43 -4.46
N PRO A 262 0.86 -33.64 -3.78
CA PRO A 262 0.59 -34.89 -3.10
C PRO A 262 0.58 -36.09 -4.06
N GLN A 263 1.23 -37.20 -3.66
CA GLN A 263 1.41 -38.41 -4.49
C GLN A 263 0.14 -39.02 -5.12
N PRO A 264 -1.06 -39.05 -4.49
CA PRO A 264 -2.25 -39.62 -5.13
C PRO A 264 -2.75 -38.82 -6.35
N LEU A 265 -2.26 -37.59 -6.54
CA LEU A 265 -2.72 -36.67 -7.58
C LEU A 265 -1.76 -36.60 -8.77
N GLN A 266 -0.50 -37.04 -8.62
CA GLN A 266 0.42 -37.20 -9.75
C GLN A 266 -0.10 -38.23 -10.77
N GLU A 267 -0.96 -39.16 -10.34
CA GLU A 267 -1.54 -40.20 -11.20
C GLU A 267 -2.93 -39.83 -11.75
N GLN A 268 -3.49 -38.66 -11.37
CA GLN A 268 -4.86 -38.23 -11.73
C GLN A 268 -4.87 -37.07 -12.76
N SER A 269 -4.11 -37.17 -13.85
CA SER A 269 -4.10 -36.18 -14.94
C SER A 269 -5.40 -36.12 -15.79
N GLY A 270 -6.47 -36.82 -15.38
CA GLY A 270 -7.70 -36.97 -16.16
C GLY A 270 -8.56 -35.69 -16.32
N ILE A 271 -8.40 -34.69 -15.45
CA ILE A 271 -9.13 -33.40 -15.53
C ILE A 271 -8.40 -32.41 -16.45
N SER A 272 -7.06 -32.40 -16.45
CA SER A 272 -6.24 -31.56 -17.33
C SER A 272 -6.56 -31.79 -18.81
N LEU A 273 -6.72 -33.06 -19.20
CA LEU A 273 -7.10 -33.46 -20.55
C LEU A 273 -8.50 -32.96 -20.96
N LYS A 274 -9.43 -32.81 -20.02
CA LYS A 274 -10.79 -32.34 -20.30
C LYS A 274 -10.85 -30.83 -20.47
N LEU A 275 -10.07 -30.07 -19.71
CA LEU A 275 -9.98 -28.61 -19.86
C LEU A 275 -9.32 -28.23 -21.19
N ALA A 276 -8.21 -28.90 -21.54
CA ALA A 276 -7.52 -28.67 -22.81
C ALA A 276 -8.36 -29.06 -24.04
N ALA A 277 -9.35 -29.95 -23.87
CA ALA A 277 -10.29 -30.33 -24.92
C ALA A 277 -11.44 -29.33 -25.13
N LEU A 278 -11.60 -28.34 -24.24
CA LEU A 278 -12.60 -27.28 -24.41
C LEU A 278 -12.15 -26.30 -25.50
N PRO A 279 -13.09 -25.70 -26.26
CA PRO A 279 -12.81 -24.53 -27.08
C PRO A 279 -12.15 -23.41 -26.28
N THR A 280 -11.25 -22.67 -26.91
CA THR A 280 -10.50 -21.56 -26.27
C THR A 280 -11.43 -20.56 -25.61
N GLU A 281 -12.60 -20.29 -26.20
CA GLU A 281 -13.58 -19.35 -25.65
C GLU A 281 -14.13 -19.80 -24.29
N LEU A 282 -14.33 -21.10 -24.09
CA LEU A 282 -14.78 -21.66 -22.81
C LEU A 282 -13.64 -21.69 -21.78
N GLN A 283 -12.41 -21.94 -22.21
CA GLN A 283 -11.23 -21.84 -21.35
C GLN A 283 -11.07 -20.39 -20.85
N ASP A 284 -11.14 -19.41 -21.75
CA ASP A 284 -11.08 -17.99 -21.43
C ASP A 284 -12.19 -17.58 -20.46
N MET A 285 -13.42 -18.08 -20.67
CA MET A 285 -14.52 -17.86 -19.72
C MET A 285 -14.20 -18.43 -18.33
N ILE A 286 -13.64 -19.63 -18.23
CA ILE A 286 -13.26 -20.23 -16.94
C ILE A 286 -12.21 -19.37 -16.26
N TYR A 287 -11.18 -18.91 -16.99
CA TYR A 287 -10.11 -18.09 -16.43
C TYR A 287 -10.63 -16.73 -15.95
N LYS A 288 -11.48 -16.08 -16.74
CA LYS A 288 -12.15 -14.82 -16.37
C LYS A 288 -12.93 -14.94 -15.07
N ASN A 289 -13.58 -16.08 -14.83
CA ASN A 289 -14.36 -16.32 -13.60
C ASN A 289 -13.49 -16.60 -12.36
N LEU A 290 -12.17 -16.71 -12.49
CA LEU A 290 -11.27 -16.76 -11.33
C LEU A 290 -11.13 -15.39 -10.66
N HIS A 291 -11.52 -14.31 -11.33
CA HIS A 291 -11.30 -12.95 -10.86
C HIS A 291 -12.55 -12.32 -10.24
N PRO A 292 -12.41 -11.52 -9.17
CA PRO A 292 -11.16 -11.29 -8.41
C PRO A 292 -10.77 -12.51 -7.58
N PHE A 293 -9.47 -12.83 -7.53
CA PHE A 293 -8.95 -13.95 -6.75
C PHE A 293 -8.42 -13.49 -5.40
N ILE A 294 -9.32 -13.05 -4.53
CA ILE A 294 -9.00 -12.46 -3.22
C ILE A 294 -9.57 -13.36 -2.12
N ASN A 295 -8.75 -13.69 -1.12
CA ASN A 295 -9.12 -14.50 0.05
C ASN A 295 -9.88 -15.81 -0.27
N PRO A 296 -9.41 -16.64 -1.21
CA PRO A 296 -10.08 -17.89 -1.57
C PRO A 296 -10.02 -18.90 -0.42
N GLU A 297 -10.87 -19.92 -0.44
CA GLU A 297 -10.69 -21.07 0.45
C GLU A 297 -9.29 -21.70 0.26
N GLN A 298 -8.62 -22.05 1.36
CA GLN A 298 -7.29 -22.65 1.33
C GLN A 298 -7.29 -24.08 0.77
N THR A 299 -8.45 -24.75 0.81
CA THR A 299 -8.63 -26.08 0.23
C THR A 299 -8.43 -26.02 -1.28
N CYS A 300 -7.47 -26.78 -1.78
CA CYS A 300 -7.23 -26.88 -3.23
C CYS A 300 -8.37 -27.66 -3.89
N THR A 301 -8.97 -27.07 -4.91
CA THR A 301 -10.04 -27.68 -5.69
C THR A 301 -9.52 -28.71 -6.69
N ARG A 302 -8.25 -28.55 -7.14
CA ARG A 302 -7.60 -29.40 -8.15
C ARG A 302 -8.36 -29.46 -9.49
N SER A 303 -9.27 -28.50 -9.72
CA SER A 303 -10.07 -28.41 -10.93
C SER A 303 -9.25 -27.94 -12.14
N LEU A 304 -8.18 -27.19 -11.89
CA LEU A 304 -7.29 -26.64 -12.90
C LEU A 304 -5.90 -27.28 -12.78
N PRO A 305 -5.18 -27.49 -13.91
CA PRO A 305 -3.82 -28.02 -13.88
C PRO A 305 -2.89 -27.13 -13.04
N SER A 306 -1.99 -27.74 -12.27
CA SER A 306 -1.04 -26.98 -11.42
C SER A 306 -0.22 -25.97 -12.25
N ARG A 307 0.25 -26.37 -13.43
CA ARG A 307 0.95 -25.50 -14.38
C ARG A 307 0.17 -24.23 -14.74
N LEU A 308 -1.16 -24.31 -14.84
CA LEU A 308 -1.96 -23.14 -15.17
C LEU A 308 -1.89 -22.09 -14.05
N TRP A 309 -1.93 -22.50 -12.78
CA TRP A 309 -1.79 -21.57 -11.65
C TRP A 309 -0.44 -20.84 -11.66
N ARG A 310 0.64 -21.55 -12.02
CA ARG A 310 1.96 -20.95 -12.25
C ARG A 310 1.88 -19.90 -13.36
N ASP A 311 1.33 -20.26 -14.51
CA ASP A 311 1.28 -19.37 -15.67
C ASP A 311 0.42 -18.14 -15.36
N LEU A 312 -0.70 -18.28 -14.64
CA LEU A 312 -1.53 -17.15 -14.17
C LEU A 312 -0.77 -16.23 -13.19
N LEU A 313 0.07 -16.79 -12.31
CA LEU A 313 0.89 -16.03 -11.37
C LEU A 313 1.97 -15.21 -12.08
N PHE A 314 2.80 -15.85 -12.90
CA PHE A 314 3.92 -15.18 -13.58
C PHE A 314 3.47 -14.25 -14.72
N ASN A 315 2.31 -14.48 -15.31
CA ASN A 315 1.72 -13.56 -16.29
C ASN A 315 0.91 -12.42 -15.65
N GLN A 316 0.99 -12.23 -14.33
CA GLN A 316 0.34 -11.14 -13.59
C GLN A 316 -1.20 -11.13 -13.72
N GLN A 317 -1.80 -12.29 -13.97
CA GLN A 317 -3.24 -12.38 -14.18
C GLN A 317 -3.96 -12.50 -12.84
N ILE A 318 -3.42 -13.25 -11.87
CA ILE A 318 -4.15 -13.62 -10.65
C ILE A 318 -3.75 -12.86 -9.38
N LEU A 319 -2.47 -12.52 -9.21
CA LEU A 319 -1.94 -11.77 -8.05
C LEU A 319 -1.15 -10.55 -8.52
N PRO A 320 -1.82 -9.44 -8.89
CA PRO A 320 -1.18 -8.27 -9.50
C PRO A 320 -0.18 -7.56 -8.58
N TRP A 321 -0.23 -7.79 -7.26
CA TRP A 321 0.71 -7.25 -6.28
C TRP A 321 2.11 -7.91 -6.34
N LEU A 322 2.27 -8.98 -7.12
CA LEU A 322 3.54 -9.66 -7.42
C LEU A 322 3.95 -9.42 -8.89
N TRP A 323 3.89 -8.17 -9.34
CA TRP A 323 4.09 -7.80 -10.75
C TRP A 323 5.51 -8.01 -11.28
N ASP A 324 6.51 -8.11 -10.40
CA ASP A 324 7.95 -8.18 -10.72
C ASP A 324 8.55 -9.57 -10.48
N LEU A 325 7.73 -10.63 -10.58
CA LEU A 325 8.22 -12.02 -10.59
C LEU A 325 9.02 -12.32 -11.86
N ASP A 326 10.19 -12.93 -11.68
CA ASP A 326 11.12 -13.28 -12.74
C ASP A 326 10.86 -14.71 -13.22
N ILE A 327 10.24 -14.84 -14.40
CA ILE A 327 9.95 -16.15 -15.00
C ILE A 327 11.21 -16.99 -15.26
N SER A 328 12.38 -16.35 -15.46
CA SER A 328 13.62 -17.08 -15.71
C SER A 328 14.10 -17.86 -14.48
N ALA A 329 13.68 -17.46 -13.27
CA ALA A 329 13.98 -18.17 -12.04
C ALA A 329 13.38 -19.59 -11.99
N LEU A 330 12.38 -19.89 -12.82
CA LEU A 330 11.76 -21.23 -12.88
C LEU A 330 12.71 -22.33 -13.37
N GLN A 331 13.79 -21.93 -14.06
CA GLN A 331 14.84 -22.85 -14.52
C GLN A 331 15.76 -23.30 -13.38
N SER A 332 15.68 -22.65 -12.21
CA SER A 332 16.48 -23.04 -11.04
C SER A 332 15.90 -24.24 -10.30
N CYS A 333 16.75 -24.90 -9.51
CA CYS A 333 16.35 -25.96 -8.58
C CYS A 333 16.16 -25.39 -7.17
N PRO A 334 15.28 -25.99 -6.34
CA PRO A 334 15.21 -25.71 -4.92
C PRO A 334 16.57 -25.89 -4.24
N VAL A 335 16.95 -24.94 -3.39
CA VAL A 335 18.26 -24.89 -2.71
C VAL A 335 18.43 -25.99 -1.66
N THR A 336 17.34 -26.66 -1.24
CA THR A 336 17.26 -27.44 0.00
C THR A 336 17.38 -28.95 -0.14
N SER A 337 17.88 -29.49 -1.26
CA SER A 337 17.97 -30.95 -1.40
C SER A 337 19.34 -31.41 -1.91
N ASP A 338 20.05 -32.13 -1.04
CA ASP A 338 21.26 -32.90 -1.33
C ASP A 338 20.98 -34.13 -2.23
N ALA A 339 19.74 -34.28 -2.72
CA ALA A 339 19.38 -35.35 -3.63
C ALA A 339 19.88 -35.06 -5.04
N VAL A 340 20.37 -36.09 -5.72
CA VAL A 340 21.03 -36.00 -7.04
C VAL A 340 20.05 -35.61 -8.17
N ASP A 341 18.74 -35.69 -7.95
CA ASP A 341 17.69 -35.42 -8.94
C ASP A 341 16.57 -34.51 -8.39
N VAL A 342 16.90 -33.28 -7.99
CA VAL A 342 15.87 -32.30 -7.61
C VAL A 342 15.26 -31.69 -8.89
N PRO A 343 13.96 -31.88 -9.15
CA PRO A 343 13.31 -31.26 -10.30
C PRO A 343 13.38 -29.73 -10.20
N THR A 344 13.54 -29.07 -11.35
CA THR A 344 13.43 -27.61 -11.46
C THR A 344 12.01 -27.14 -11.12
N PHE A 345 11.83 -25.86 -10.85
CA PHE A 345 10.50 -25.29 -10.65
C PHE A 345 9.61 -25.37 -11.89
N GLU A 346 10.20 -25.51 -13.07
CA GLU A 346 9.47 -25.71 -14.33
C GLU A 346 8.87 -27.11 -14.49
N ALA A 347 9.36 -28.10 -13.73
CA ALA A 347 8.95 -29.49 -13.86
C ALA A 347 7.43 -29.67 -13.70
N GLU A 348 6.83 -30.31 -14.70
CA GLU A 348 5.39 -30.54 -14.75
C GLU A 348 4.94 -31.54 -13.68
N GLU A 349 3.77 -31.29 -13.10
CA GLU A 349 3.12 -32.18 -12.12
C GLU A 349 3.96 -32.51 -10.86
N VAL A 350 5.05 -31.75 -10.62
CA VAL A 350 5.88 -31.87 -9.42
C VAL A 350 5.42 -30.93 -8.32
N TRP A 351 5.12 -29.68 -8.67
CA TRP A 351 4.90 -28.61 -7.71
C TRP A 351 3.44 -28.19 -7.57
N ASP A 352 3.03 -27.90 -6.34
CA ASP A 352 1.68 -27.50 -5.96
C ASP A 352 1.47 -25.98 -6.07
N TRP A 353 1.32 -25.51 -7.31
CA TRP A 353 1.11 -24.11 -7.62
C TRP A 353 -0.27 -23.59 -7.19
N GLU A 354 -1.31 -24.43 -7.21
CA GLU A 354 -2.64 -24.02 -6.73
C GLU A 354 -2.57 -23.63 -5.24
N ARG A 355 -1.91 -24.46 -4.44
CA ARG A 355 -1.75 -24.19 -3.01
C ARG A 355 -0.96 -22.90 -2.78
N LEU A 356 0.16 -22.72 -3.48
CA LEU A 356 0.96 -21.50 -3.37
C LEU A 356 0.13 -20.25 -3.68
N VAL A 357 -0.58 -20.24 -4.82
CA VAL A 357 -1.38 -19.09 -5.23
C VAL A 357 -2.53 -18.82 -4.25
N ARG A 358 -3.21 -19.86 -3.75
CA ARG A 358 -4.25 -19.72 -2.71
C ARG A 358 -3.70 -19.15 -1.41
N THR A 359 -2.52 -19.60 -0.98
CA THR A 359 -1.84 -19.08 0.21
C THR A 359 -1.49 -17.60 0.02
N LEU A 360 -0.85 -17.24 -1.10
CA LEU A 360 -0.49 -15.84 -1.40
C LEU A 360 -1.70 -14.92 -1.57
N ALA A 361 -2.86 -15.46 -1.96
CA ALA A 361 -4.11 -14.73 -2.06
C ALA A 361 -4.81 -14.49 -0.71
N GLN A 362 -4.36 -15.14 0.38
CA GLN A 362 -4.94 -14.94 1.71
C GLN A 362 -4.66 -13.53 2.20
N VAL A 363 -5.68 -12.97 2.84
CA VAL A 363 -5.62 -11.62 3.37
C VAL A 363 -4.71 -11.51 4.59
N GLU A 364 -4.71 -12.56 5.42
CA GLU A 364 -3.97 -12.62 6.68
C GLU A 364 -2.70 -13.46 6.57
N VAL A 365 -2.14 -13.63 5.36
CA VAL A 365 -1.04 -14.58 5.10
C VAL A 365 0.23 -14.36 5.95
N PHE A 366 0.43 -13.13 6.44
CA PHE A 366 1.57 -12.71 7.27
C PHE A 366 1.26 -12.68 8.79
N GLU A 367 0.00 -12.92 9.15
CA GLU A 367 -0.47 -13.57 10.37
C GLU A 367 0.52 -14.32 11.28
N PRO A 368 0.66 -14.06 12.60
CA PRO A 368 1.24 -15.07 13.48
C PRO A 368 0.53 -16.43 13.33
N GLY A 369 1.30 -17.49 13.08
CA GLY A 369 0.82 -18.84 12.80
C GLY A 369 0.42 -19.11 11.34
N GLN A 370 0.58 -18.14 10.44
CA GLN A 370 0.27 -18.29 9.02
C GLN A 370 1.53 -18.64 8.20
N PRO A 371 1.39 -19.21 6.99
CA PRO A 371 2.53 -19.76 6.26
C PRO A 371 3.66 -18.77 5.93
N LEU A 372 3.34 -17.47 5.80
CA LEU A 372 4.30 -16.43 5.46
C LEU A 372 4.61 -15.50 6.65
N GLU A 373 4.36 -15.92 7.89
CA GLU A 373 4.66 -15.11 9.10
C GLU A 373 6.08 -14.49 9.08
N HIS A 374 7.06 -15.27 8.63
CA HIS A 374 8.49 -14.90 8.58
C HIS A 374 8.93 -14.31 7.23
N ALA A 375 8.01 -13.98 6.34
CA ALA A 375 8.34 -13.35 5.08
C ALA A 375 9.05 -12.00 5.29
N PRO A 376 9.87 -11.55 4.31
CA PRO A 376 10.50 -10.24 4.35
C PRO A 376 9.49 -9.11 4.61
N LEU A 377 9.83 -8.19 5.51
CA LEU A 377 9.08 -6.99 5.84
C LEU A 377 8.75 -6.15 4.61
N ARG A 378 9.63 -6.07 3.60
CA ARG A 378 9.32 -5.39 2.33
C ARG A 378 8.13 -6.03 1.62
N LEU A 379 8.05 -7.37 1.64
CA LEU A 379 6.94 -8.10 1.04
C LEU A 379 5.64 -7.86 1.80
N ARG A 380 5.71 -7.88 3.14
CA ARG A 380 4.61 -7.56 4.04
C ARG A 380 4.08 -6.14 3.79
N ASN A 381 4.96 -5.15 3.77
CA ASN A 381 4.60 -3.75 3.49
C ASN A 381 4.01 -3.56 2.10
N ARG A 382 4.57 -4.23 1.07
CA ARG A 382 3.99 -4.22 -0.27
C ARG A 382 2.57 -4.76 -0.26
N ARG A 383 2.31 -5.91 0.33
CA ARG A 383 0.93 -6.46 0.40
C ARG A 383 0.00 -5.54 1.17
N ARG A 384 0.47 -4.96 2.29
CA ARG A 384 -0.28 -3.99 3.10
C ARG A 384 -0.73 -2.80 2.26
N ILE A 385 0.20 -2.12 1.58
CA ILE A 385 -0.09 -0.97 0.71
C ILE A 385 -1.02 -1.38 -0.44
N TRP A 386 -0.78 -2.54 -1.04
CA TRP A 386 -1.65 -3.04 -2.11
C TRP A 386 -3.08 -3.30 -1.62
N ARG A 387 -3.24 -3.87 -0.41
CA ARG A 387 -4.55 -4.12 0.21
C ARG A 387 -5.30 -2.81 0.48
N LEU A 388 -4.61 -1.79 1.00
CA LEU A 388 -5.15 -0.45 1.20
C LEU A 388 -5.73 0.16 -0.09
N LEU A 389 -5.12 -0.14 -1.24
CA LEU A 389 -5.59 0.26 -2.56
C LEU A 389 -6.69 -0.66 -3.10
N GLU A 390 -6.61 -1.97 -2.87
CA GLU A 390 -7.62 -2.95 -3.30
C GLU A 390 -8.97 -2.69 -2.63
N GLU A 391 -8.96 -2.41 -1.33
CA GLU A 391 -10.13 -2.20 -0.48
C GLU A 391 -10.61 -0.75 -0.45
N ALA A 392 -9.93 0.17 -1.14
CA ALA A 392 -10.42 1.54 -1.29
C ALA A 392 -11.76 1.54 -2.03
N GLU A 393 -12.77 2.17 -1.41
CA GLU A 393 -14.12 2.30 -1.95
C GLU A 393 -14.64 3.72 -1.74
N ASP A 394 -15.44 4.20 -2.68
CA ASP A 394 -16.19 5.44 -2.52
C ASP A 394 -17.11 5.36 -1.30
N GLY A 395 -16.97 6.32 -0.37
CA GLY A 395 -17.66 6.32 0.90
C GLY A 395 -17.14 5.32 1.95
N ASP A 396 -15.93 4.75 1.79
CA ASP A 396 -15.39 3.75 2.75
C ASP A 396 -15.24 4.25 4.20
N ILE A 397 -15.25 5.56 4.40
CA ILE A 397 -15.21 6.18 5.73
C ILE A 397 -16.58 6.29 6.42
N GLU A 398 -17.70 6.01 5.74
CA GLU A 398 -19.05 6.21 6.29
C GLU A 398 -19.30 5.36 7.54
N GLU A 399 -18.96 4.07 7.49
CA GLU A 399 -19.08 3.16 8.64
C GLU A 399 -18.20 3.65 9.81
N TRP A 400 -16.99 4.12 9.49
CA TRP A 400 -16.09 4.68 10.48
C TRP A 400 -16.70 5.91 11.17
N LEU A 401 -17.28 6.84 10.40
CA LEU A 401 -17.96 8.04 10.91
C LEU A 401 -19.17 7.69 11.78
N GLU A 402 -19.98 6.71 11.39
CA GLU A 402 -21.09 6.24 12.21
C GLU A 402 -20.66 5.74 13.59
N VAL A 403 -19.62 4.92 13.63
CA VAL A 403 -19.14 4.31 14.87
C VAL A 403 -18.44 5.33 15.77
N HIS A 404 -17.60 6.18 15.21
CA HIS A 404 -16.67 7.00 16.00
C HIS A 404 -17.12 8.44 16.20
N VAL A 405 -17.96 8.97 15.30
CA VAL A 405 -18.43 10.37 15.35
C VAL A 405 -19.89 10.43 15.78
N TYR A 406 -20.78 9.69 15.12
CA TYR A 406 -22.22 9.85 15.33
C TYR A 406 -22.75 9.12 16.58
N LYS A 407 -22.24 7.91 16.89
CA LYS A 407 -22.61 7.14 18.09
C LYS A 407 -21.99 7.64 19.40
N ARG A 408 -21.10 8.64 19.37
CA ARG A 408 -20.53 9.28 20.57
C ARG A 408 -21.40 10.40 21.18
N LYS A 409 -22.61 10.63 20.67
CA LYS A 409 -23.56 11.62 21.19
C LYS A 409 -24.43 11.09 22.32
#